data_AF-A0A4Q7ZLM4-F1
#
_entry.id   AF-A0A4Q7ZLM4-F1
#
_cell.length_a   1.000
_cell.length_b   1.000
_cell.length_c   1.000
_cell.angle_alpha   90.00
_cell.angle_beta   90.00
_cell.angle_gamma   90.00
#
_symmetry.space_group_name_H-M   'P 1'
#
loop_
_entity.id
_entity.type
_entity.pdbx_description
1 polymer ?
#
loop_
_entity_poly.entity_id
_entity_poly.type
_entity_poly.pdbx_seq_one_letter_code
_entity_poly.pdbx_strand_id
1 'polypeptide(L)'
;MKLSRLIATAGVALAGALLAAPQAASAATAAQVPGAPMGVQQLRSATSATQTEVFWKPATFATRYRVKVVDGTTTVASYLVPATQAVNASGQHHVTVSTPNKCSAYKITVRAEDALGQGAEVAVTEKSLAPTIVTKARAFRGTDRTRATFEMAVPQWKGYLVAAGGGAKADNLSKPTIAVNLQMQLVRIADNKVISTATATQTGWTTAKYSKIFTGLDAKRAYVLKVTTANGWGSCAKQDGKILLNAAA
;
A
#
# COMPACT_ATOMS: atom_id res chain seq x y z
N MET A 1 -88.58 -31.61 26.04
CA MET A 1 -87.53 -32.54 25.56
C MET A 1 -86.88 -33.19 26.77
N LYS A 2 -86.69 -34.51 26.73
CA LYS A 2 -86.50 -35.39 27.90
C LYS A 2 -85.17 -35.15 28.65
N LEU A 3 -85.26 -34.97 29.97
CA LEU A 3 -84.21 -35.19 30.97
C LEU A 3 -83.81 -36.68 31.03
N SER A 4 -82.53 -36.95 31.33
CA SER A 4 -81.95 -38.14 32.01
C SER A 4 -80.48 -38.27 31.57
N ARG A 5 -79.42 -38.53 32.36
CA ARG A 5 -79.20 -38.90 33.77
C ARG A 5 -77.70 -38.66 34.05
N LEU A 6 -77.39 -38.27 35.28
CA LEU A 6 -76.06 -38.38 35.88
C LEU A 6 -75.63 -39.85 36.03
N ILE A 7 -74.38 -40.18 35.71
CA ILE A 7 -73.59 -41.19 36.43
C ILE A 7 -72.15 -40.67 36.53
N ALA A 8 -71.70 -40.50 37.77
CA ALA A 8 -70.31 -40.29 38.13
C ALA A 8 -69.59 -41.65 38.16
N THR A 9 -68.42 -41.73 37.55
CA THR A 9 -67.43 -42.79 37.83
C THR A 9 -66.06 -42.15 37.94
N ALA A 10 -65.58 -42.06 39.18
CA ALA A 10 -64.18 -41.84 39.50
C ALA A 10 -63.39 -43.08 39.09
N GLY A 11 -62.45 -42.91 38.16
CA GLY A 11 -61.50 -43.93 37.75
C GLY A 11 -60.10 -43.36 37.86
N VAL A 12 -59.39 -43.74 38.94
CA VAL A 12 -57.95 -43.55 39.09
C VAL A 12 -57.26 -44.56 38.16
N ALA A 13 -56.45 -44.09 37.22
CA ALA A 13 -55.56 -44.96 36.45
C ALA A 13 -54.25 -44.23 36.12
N LEU A 14 -53.25 -44.57 36.93
CA LEU A 14 -51.86 -44.92 36.58
C LEU A 14 -51.12 -44.07 35.55
N ALA A 15 -50.04 -43.48 36.05
CA ALA A 15 -48.93 -42.86 35.33
C ALA A 15 -48.44 -43.72 34.15
N GLY A 16 -48.61 -43.20 32.94
CA GLY A 16 -47.84 -43.57 31.75
C GLY A 16 -46.97 -42.38 31.36
N ALA A 17 -45.78 -42.28 31.96
CA ALA A 17 -44.76 -41.35 31.50
C ALA A 17 -44.30 -41.79 30.10
N LEU A 18 -44.88 -41.20 29.06
CA LEU A 18 -44.28 -41.19 27.73
C LEU A 18 -42.96 -40.42 27.86
N LEU A 19 -41.87 -41.17 27.97
CA LEU A 19 -40.52 -40.69 27.69
C LEU A 19 -40.52 -40.17 26.25
N ALA A 20 -40.83 -38.88 26.08
CA ALA A 20 -40.45 -38.15 24.89
C ALA A 20 -38.92 -38.22 24.83
N ALA A 21 -38.40 -39.09 23.98
CA ALA A 21 -36.98 -39.15 23.68
C ALA A 21 -36.55 -37.71 23.33
N PRO A 22 -35.50 -37.16 23.96
CA PRO A 22 -34.98 -35.89 23.52
C PRO A 22 -34.57 -36.07 22.06
N GLN A 23 -35.31 -35.44 21.16
CA GLN A 23 -34.85 -35.23 19.79
C GLN A 23 -33.50 -34.56 19.95
N ALA A 24 -32.43 -35.31 19.64
CA ALA A 24 -31.11 -34.75 19.55
C ALA A 24 -31.22 -33.60 18.56
N ALA A 25 -31.20 -32.36 19.09
CA ALA A 25 -30.99 -31.20 18.27
C ALA A 25 -29.70 -31.49 17.52
N SER A 26 -29.82 -31.80 16.23
CA SER A 26 -28.69 -31.92 15.34
C SER A 26 -27.87 -30.67 15.60
N ALA A 27 -26.67 -30.84 16.15
CA ALA A 27 -25.75 -29.77 16.36
C ALA A 27 -25.51 -29.17 14.97
N ALA A 28 -26.24 -28.11 14.65
CA ALA A 28 -25.92 -27.25 13.53
C ALA A 28 -24.48 -26.88 13.78
N THR A 29 -23.57 -27.45 12.98
CA THR A 29 -22.17 -27.08 12.99
C THR A 29 -22.16 -25.57 12.90
N ALA A 30 -21.74 -24.91 13.98
CA ALA A 30 -21.74 -23.46 14.05
C ALA A 30 -21.09 -22.95 12.76
N ALA A 31 -21.78 -22.10 12.00
CA ALA A 31 -21.29 -21.62 10.71
C ALA A 31 -19.85 -21.12 10.93
N GLN A 32 -18.88 -21.85 10.38
CA GLN A 32 -17.48 -21.57 10.67
C GLN A 32 -17.08 -20.34 9.87
N VAL A 33 -16.98 -19.21 10.56
CA VAL A 33 -16.59 -17.93 9.97
C VAL A 33 -15.18 -18.04 9.39
N PRO A 34 -14.94 -17.62 8.14
CA PRO A 34 -13.63 -17.71 7.52
C PRO A 34 -12.56 -16.91 8.28
N GLY A 35 -11.41 -17.55 8.48
CA GLY A 35 -10.21 -16.88 8.98
C GLY A 35 -9.61 -15.90 7.96
N ALA A 36 -8.64 -15.12 8.41
CA ALA A 36 -7.98 -14.14 7.56
C ALA A 36 -7.15 -14.86 6.46
N PRO A 37 -7.18 -14.41 5.19
CA PRO A 37 -6.38 -15.00 4.12
C PRO A 37 -4.89 -15.02 4.46
N MET A 38 -4.22 -16.15 4.21
CA MET A 38 -2.80 -16.32 4.50
C MET A 38 -1.91 -15.99 3.30
N GLY A 39 -0.70 -15.54 3.59
CA GLY A 39 0.33 -15.31 2.56
C GLY A 39 -0.08 -14.26 1.54
N VAL A 40 -0.79 -13.21 1.96
CA VAL A 40 -1.17 -12.11 1.07
C VAL A 40 0.10 -11.40 0.60
N GLN A 41 0.25 -11.33 -0.72
CA GLN A 41 1.35 -10.68 -1.42
C GLN A 41 0.78 -9.74 -2.48
N GLN A 42 1.49 -8.64 -2.69
CA GLN A 42 1.17 -7.64 -3.70
C GLN A 42 2.39 -7.36 -4.56
N LEU A 43 2.15 -7.30 -5.86
CA LEU A 43 3.17 -7.09 -6.86
C LEU A 43 2.66 -6.06 -7.85
N ARG A 44 3.29 -4.88 -7.93
CA ARG A 44 2.96 -3.95 -9.01
C ARG A 44 3.21 -4.64 -10.36
N SER A 45 2.24 -4.59 -11.26
CA SER A 45 2.30 -5.28 -12.55
C SER A 45 3.49 -4.78 -13.37
N ALA A 46 4.25 -5.70 -13.95
CA ALA A 46 5.37 -5.37 -14.84
C ALA A 46 4.87 -4.81 -16.19
N THR A 47 3.63 -5.10 -16.56
CA THR A 47 3.01 -4.67 -17.83
C THR A 47 2.30 -3.33 -17.70
N SER A 48 1.78 -3.00 -16.50
CA SER A 48 1.05 -1.75 -16.27
C SER A 48 1.33 -1.16 -14.89
N ALA A 49 1.95 0.02 -14.86
CA ALA A 49 2.21 0.76 -13.61
C ALA A 49 0.93 1.26 -12.91
N THR A 50 -0.23 1.15 -13.58
CA THR A 50 -1.55 1.50 -13.02
C THR A 50 -2.26 0.30 -12.40
N GLN A 51 -1.55 -0.84 -12.28
CA GLN A 51 -2.12 -2.10 -11.83
C GLN A 51 -1.20 -2.81 -10.83
N THR A 52 -1.83 -3.61 -9.99
CA THR A 52 -1.17 -4.42 -8.97
C THR A 52 -1.78 -5.82 -8.98
N GLU A 53 -0.93 -6.82 -9.04
CA GLU A 53 -1.31 -8.22 -8.88
C GLU A 53 -1.31 -8.55 -7.39
N VAL A 54 -2.39 -9.15 -6.92
CA VAL A 54 -2.57 -9.53 -5.52
C VAL A 54 -2.74 -11.04 -5.46
N PHE A 55 -1.97 -11.69 -4.60
CA PHE A 55 -1.94 -13.13 -4.43
C PHE A 55 -2.23 -13.51 -2.98
N TRP A 56 -2.98 -14.58 -2.75
CA TRP A 56 -3.23 -15.12 -1.41
C TRP A 56 -3.57 -16.60 -1.47
N LYS A 57 -3.35 -17.32 -0.37
CA LYS A 57 -3.81 -18.71 -0.25
C LYS A 57 -5.30 -18.79 0.06
N PRO A 58 -6.01 -19.82 -0.41
CA PRO A 58 -7.40 -20.06 -0.03
C PRO A 58 -7.57 -20.12 1.50
N ALA A 59 -8.63 -19.48 2.01
CA ALA A 59 -9.07 -19.57 3.38
C ALA A 59 -10.19 -20.61 3.50
N THR A 60 -10.18 -21.41 4.56
CA THR A 60 -11.24 -22.37 4.84
C THR A 60 -12.57 -21.67 5.07
N PHE A 61 -13.67 -22.29 4.64
CA PHE A 61 -15.05 -21.80 4.76
C PHE A 61 -15.37 -20.52 3.97
N ALA A 62 -14.41 -19.92 3.29
CA ALA A 62 -14.63 -18.75 2.44
C ALA A 62 -15.51 -19.13 1.24
N THR A 63 -16.54 -18.33 0.98
CA THR A 63 -17.36 -18.43 -0.23
C THR A 63 -16.90 -17.44 -1.30
N ARG A 64 -16.34 -16.31 -0.86
CA ARG A 64 -15.79 -15.25 -1.70
C ARG A 64 -14.71 -14.48 -0.95
N TYR A 65 -13.98 -13.67 -1.69
CA TYR A 65 -13.02 -12.71 -1.17
C TYR A 65 -13.39 -11.31 -1.64
N ARG A 66 -13.25 -10.33 -0.76
CA ARG A 66 -13.33 -8.92 -1.11
C ARG A 66 -11.94 -8.33 -1.09
N VAL A 67 -11.49 -7.81 -2.23
CA VAL A 67 -10.22 -7.10 -2.34
C VAL A 67 -10.50 -5.61 -2.46
N LYS A 68 -10.13 -4.84 -1.45
CA LYS A 68 -10.35 -3.39 -1.39
C LYS A 68 -9.02 -2.66 -1.57
N VAL A 69 -9.00 -1.66 -2.45
CA VAL A 69 -7.83 -0.80 -2.69
C VAL A 69 -8.15 0.61 -2.19
N VAL A 70 -7.31 1.13 -1.32
CA VAL A 70 -7.48 2.44 -0.68
C VAL A 70 -6.24 3.31 -0.90
N ASP A 71 -6.44 4.54 -1.35
CA ASP A 71 -5.43 5.60 -1.40
C ASP A 71 -5.74 6.62 -0.29
N GLY A 72 -4.90 6.64 0.75
CA GLY A 72 -5.17 7.42 1.97
C GLY A 72 -6.46 6.97 2.65
N THR A 73 -7.50 7.80 2.56
CA THR A 73 -8.85 7.52 3.09
C THR A 73 -9.87 7.17 2.01
N THR A 74 -9.50 7.28 0.72
CA THR A 74 -10.41 7.10 -0.41
C THR A 74 -10.34 5.66 -0.91
N THR A 75 -11.50 5.00 -1.02
CA THR A 75 -11.57 3.69 -1.69
C THR A 75 -11.51 3.91 -3.19
N VAL A 76 -10.46 3.39 -3.81
CA VAL A 76 -10.21 3.54 -5.25
C VAL A 76 -10.91 2.43 -6.03
N ALA A 77 -10.91 1.21 -5.49
CA ALA A 77 -11.56 0.07 -6.11
C ALA A 77 -11.94 -0.99 -5.07
N SER A 78 -12.96 -1.80 -5.40
CA SER A 78 -13.32 -3.01 -4.66
C SER A 78 -13.65 -4.13 -5.63
N TYR A 79 -13.05 -5.29 -5.42
CA TYR A 79 -13.22 -6.48 -6.24
C TYR A 79 -13.87 -7.58 -5.41
N LEU A 80 -14.72 -8.38 -6.05
CA LEU A 80 -15.27 -9.61 -5.47
C LEU A 80 -14.75 -10.79 -6.27
N VAL A 81 -14.11 -11.72 -5.57
CA VAL A 81 -13.47 -12.90 -6.14
C VAL A 81 -14.15 -14.15 -5.55
N PRO A 82 -14.76 -15.03 -6.35
CA PRO A 82 -15.37 -16.24 -5.81
C PRO A 82 -14.30 -17.20 -5.28
N ALA A 83 -14.58 -17.92 -4.19
CA ALA A 83 -13.64 -18.90 -3.65
C ALA A 83 -13.41 -20.11 -4.57
N THR A 84 -14.30 -20.31 -5.54
CA THR A 84 -14.17 -21.30 -6.62
C THR A 84 -13.25 -20.86 -7.74
N GLN A 85 -12.73 -19.63 -7.72
CA GLN A 85 -11.77 -19.17 -8.72
C GLN A 85 -10.55 -20.10 -8.72
N ALA A 86 -10.11 -20.50 -9.92
CA ALA A 86 -8.92 -21.31 -10.09
C ALA A 86 -7.69 -20.66 -9.41
N VAL A 87 -6.92 -21.49 -8.71
CA VAL A 87 -5.64 -21.10 -8.12
C VAL A 87 -4.52 -21.28 -9.13
N ASN A 88 -3.45 -20.50 -8.98
CA ASN A 88 -2.24 -20.65 -9.78
C ASN A 88 -1.47 -21.95 -9.40
N ALA A 89 -0.38 -22.25 -10.11
CA ALA A 89 0.45 -23.43 -9.85
C ALA A 89 1.05 -23.48 -8.42
N SER A 90 1.11 -22.34 -7.74
CA SER A 90 1.57 -22.22 -6.34
C SER A 90 0.43 -22.35 -5.32
N GLY A 91 -0.80 -22.66 -5.76
CA GLY A 91 -1.97 -22.83 -4.89
C GLY A 91 -2.52 -21.51 -4.35
N GLN A 92 -2.32 -20.39 -5.05
CA GLN A 92 -2.81 -19.07 -4.66
C GLN A 92 -3.89 -18.56 -5.61
N HIS A 93 -4.88 -17.85 -5.06
CA HIS A 93 -5.73 -16.98 -5.86
C HIS A 93 -4.91 -15.78 -6.38
N HIS A 94 -5.36 -15.21 -7.48
CA HIS A 94 -4.76 -14.05 -8.12
C HIS A 94 -5.85 -13.09 -8.61
N VAL A 95 -5.67 -11.80 -8.36
CA VAL A 95 -6.47 -10.75 -9.01
C VAL A 95 -5.59 -9.55 -9.34
N THR A 96 -5.83 -8.96 -10.50
CA THR A 96 -5.23 -7.67 -10.88
C THR A 96 -6.15 -6.54 -10.44
N VAL A 97 -5.65 -5.64 -9.60
CA VAL A 97 -6.38 -4.48 -9.08
C VAL A 97 -5.85 -3.17 -9.66
N SER A 98 -6.70 -2.16 -9.74
CA SER A 98 -6.36 -0.82 -10.24
C SER A 98 -5.67 0.02 -9.17
N THR A 99 -4.53 0.58 -9.53
CA THR A 99 -3.71 1.47 -8.71
C THR A 99 -3.18 2.64 -9.58
N PRO A 100 -4.08 3.53 -10.04
CA PRO A 100 -3.83 4.42 -11.18
C PRO A 100 -2.79 5.51 -10.93
N ASN A 101 -2.69 5.99 -9.70
CA ASN A 101 -1.71 7.00 -9.31
C ASN A 101 -0.38 6.34 -8.90
N LYS A 102 0.63 6.46 -9.77
CA LYS A 102 2.02 6.01 -9.53
C LYS A 102 2.68 6.71 -8.32
N CYS A 103 2.18 7.87 -7.92
CA CYS A 103 2.72 8.64 -6.81
C CYS A 103 2.13 8.23 -5.45
N SER A 104 1.03 7.48 -5.44
CA SER A 104 0.33 7.07 -4.22
C SER A 104 0.87 5.76 -3.65
N ALA A 105 0.79 5.62 -2.33
CA ALA A 105 0.86 4.33 -1.66
C ALA A 105 -0.56 3.83 -1.43
N TYR A 106 -0.81 2.55 -1.70
CA TYR A 106 -2.13 1.95 -1.55
C TYR A 106 -2.15 0.99 -0.37
N LYS A 107 -3.22 1.04 0.43
CA LYS A 107 -3.57 -0.05 1.32
C LYS A 107 -4.47 -1.01 0.56
N ILE A 108 -4.01 -2.23 0.36
CA ILE A 108 -4.77 -3.30 -0.29
C ILE A 108 -5.20 -4.27 0.80
N THR A 109 -6.50 -4.53 0.90
CA THR A 109 -7.07 -5.40 1.92
C THR A 109 -7.77 -6.57 1.26
N VAL A 110 -7.40 -7.79 1.65
CA VAL A 110 -8.05 -9.03 1.21
C VAL A 110 -8.83 -9.59 2.38
N ARG A 111 -10.15 -9.65 2.23
CA ARG A 111 -11.06 -10.19 3.23
C ARG A 111 -11.67 -11.49 2.73
N ALA A 112 -11.57 -12.57 3.52
CA ALA A 112 -12.35 -13.78 3.27
C ALA A 112 -13.77 -13.56 3.82
N GLU A 113 -14.80 -13.93 3.05
CA GLU A 113 -16.20 -13.77 3.42
C GLU A 113 -16.97 -15.09 3.22
N ASP A 114 -17.83 -15.43 4.18
CA ASP A 114 -18.85 -16.46 3.99
C ASP A 114 -20.06 -15.92 3.20
N ALA A 115 -21.08 -16.76 3.04
CA ALA A 115 -22.31 -16.40 2.31
C ALA A 115 -23.05 -15.21 2.94
N LEU A 116 -22.88 -14.99 4.25
CA LEU A 116 -23.49 -13.91 5.03
C LEU A 116 -22.62 -12.64 5.05
N GLY A 117 -21.41 -12.68 4.50
CA GLY A 117 -20.45 -11.56 4.51
C GLY A 117 -19.63 -11.45 5.79
N GLN A 118 -19.66 -12.46 6.66
CA GLN A 118 -18.81 -12.53 7.85
C GLN A 118 -17.42 -13.07 7.48
N GLY A 119 -16.40 -12.64 8.22
CA GLY A 119 -15.04 -13.10 8.02
C GLY A 119 -14.00 -12.04 8.36
N ALA A 120 -12.73 -12.43 8.22
CA ALA A 120 -11.57 -11.64 8.61
C ALA A 120 -10.73 -11.19 7.41
N GLU A 121 -9.91 -10.16 7.64
CA GLU A 121 -9.12 -9.49 6.60
C GLU A 121 -7.64 -9.40 6.94
N VAL A 122 -6.81 -9.32 5.90
CA VAL A 122 -5.41 -8.94 5.97
C VAL A 122 -5.18 -7.75 5.07
N ALA A 123 -4.38 -6.79 5.54
CA ALA A 123 -3.98 -5.64 4.75
C ALA A 123 -2.48 -5.67 4.44
N VAL A 124 -2.15 -5.32 3.21
CA VAL A 124 -0.78 -5.08 2.76
C VAL A 124 -0.68 -3.65 2.23
N THR A 125 0.50 -3.05 2.38
CA THR A 125 0.77 -1.71 1.84
C THR A 125 1.59 -1.83 0.58
N GLU A 126 1.01 -1.42 -0.52
CA GLU A 126 1.75 -1.18 -1.74
C GLU A 126 2.36 0.23 -1.71
N LYS A 127 3.66 0.31 -1.91
CA LYS A 127 4.40 1.57 -1.87
C LYS A 127 4.31 2.30 -3.22
N SER A 128 4.53 3.61 -3.18
CA SER A 128 4.60 4.49 -4.36
C SER A 128 5.66 4.03 -5.37
N LEU A 129 5.42 4.24 -6.66
CA LEU A 129 6.43 4.09 -7.70
C LEU A 129 7.33 5.33 -7.83
N ALA A 130 7.06 6.38 -7.05
CA ALA A 130 7.93 7.53 -6.99
C ALA A 130 9.18 7.21 -6.14
N PRO A 131 10.37 7.67 -6.54
CA PRO A 131 11.53 7.64 -5.66
C PRO A 131 11.30 8.53 -4.41
N THR A 132 11.93 8.17 -3.28
CA THR A 132 11.78 8.91 -2.01
C THR A 132 12.19 10.38 -2.10
N ILE A 133 11.54 11.17 -1.26
CA ILE A 133 11.83 12.58 -0.95
C ILE A 133 13.33 12.81 -0.69
N VAL A 134 13.80 14.01 -1.05
CA VAL A 134 15.04 14.61 -0.55
C VAL A 134 15.03 14.69 0.97
N THR A 135 15.80 13.82 1.62
CA THR A 135 15.91 13.77 3.09
C THR A 135 17.30 14.18 3.55
N LYS A 136 17.44 14.52 4.84
CA LYS A 136 18.71 14.98 5.45
C LYS A 136 19.40 16.07 4.63
N ALA A 137 18.57 16.95 4.08
CA ALA A 137 18.99 17.98 3.15
C ALA A 137 19.58 19.16 3.91
N ARG A 138 20.68 19.72 3.42
CA ARG A 138 21.29 20.93 3.97
C ARG A 138 22.00 21.72 2.90
N ALA A 139 22.12 23.02 3.11
CA ALA A 139 22.93 23.89 2.27
C ALA A 139 23.84 24.75 3.13
N PHE A 140 25.04 25.02 2.66
CA PHE A 140 25.99 25.90 3.33
C PHE A 140 26.85 26.63 2.32
N ARG A 141 27.32 27.82 2.70
CA ARG A 141 28.21 28.65 1.87
C ARG A 141 29.66 28.26 2.08
N GLY A 142 30.46 28.43 1.03
CA GLY A 142 31.92 28.48 1.15
C GLY A 142 32.38 29.76 1.86
N THR A 143 33.66 29.82 2.18
CA THR A 143 34.29 30.98 2.85
C THR A 143 34.15 32.27 2.06
N ASP A 144 34.18 32.20 0.72
CA ASP A 144 33.97 33.35 -0.18
C ASP A 144 32.52 33.80 -0.31
N ARG A 145 31.56 33.07 0.28
CA ARG A 145 30.12 33.32 0.28
C ARG A 145 29.44 33.35 -1.10
N THR A 146 30.19 33.24 -2.19
CA THR A 146 29.70 33.19 -3.58
C THR A 146 29.57 31.77 -4.11
N ARG A 147 30.09 30.79 -3.37
CA ARG A 147 29.86 29.36 -3.59
C ARG A 147 28.95 28.79 -2.50
N ALA A 148 28.09 27.86 -2.88
CA ALA A 148 27.30 27.10 -1.92
C ALA A 148 27.21 25.62 -2.31
N THR A 149 27.30 24.79 -1.29
CA THR A 149 27.15 23.34 -1.40
C THR A 149 25.78 22.94 -0.89
N PHE A 150 25.07 22.17 -1.69
CA PHE A 150 23.80 21.55 -1.33
C PHE A 150 24.01 20.06 -1.22
N GLU A 151 23.62 19.50 -0.08
CA GLU A 151 23.73 18.08 0.20
C GLU A 151 22.36 17.50 0.53
N MET A 152 22.15 16.25 0.14
CA MET A 152 20.99 15.46 0.52
C MET A 152 21.35 13.98 0.65
N ALA A 153 20.55 13.23 1.41
CA ALA A 153 20.63 11.78 1.37
C ALA A 153 20.21 11.26 0.00
N VAL A 154 20.88 10.21 -0.47
CA VAL A 154 20.47 9.51 -1.68
C VAL A 154 19.09 8.86 -1.48
N PRO A 155 18.18 8.88 -2.48
CA PRO A 155 16.88 8.22 -2.37
C PRO A 155 17.03 6.72 -2.08
N GLN A 156 16.49 6.24 -0.97
CA GLN A 156 16.54 4.82 -0.57
C GLN A 156 15.42 3.98 -1.20
N TRP A 157 14.32 4.64 -1.53
CA TRP A 157 13.19 4.04 -2.20
C TRP A 157 13.23 4.42 -3.68
N LYS A 158 13.18 3.40 -4.53
CA LYS A 158 13.41 3.53 -5.97
C LYS A 158 12.13 3.53 -6.80
N GLY A 159 11.05 2.94 -6.29
CA GLY A 159 9.77 2.89 -6.98
C GLY A 159 9.81 2.27 -8.38
N TYR A 160 10.68 1.28 -8.63
CA TYR A 160 10.88 0.74 -9.98
C TYR A 160 10.33 -0.69 -10.14
N LEU A 161 9.84 -1.00 -11.34
CA LEU A 161 9.36 -2.31 -11.77
C LEU A 161 10.51 -3.12 -12.37
N VAL A 162 10.93 -4.22 -11.75
CA VAL A 162 11.89 -5.14 -12.36
C VAL A 162 11.16 -6.10 -13.32
N ALA A 163 11.72 -6.28 -14.52
CA ALA A 163 11.13 -7.02 -15.64
C ALA A 163 10.86 -8.51 -15.38
N ALA A 164 11.45 -9.09 -14.33
CA ALA A 164 11.16 -10.44 -13.87
C ALA A 164 10.95 -10.44 -12.35
N GLY A 165 9.73 -10.78 -11.91
CA GLY A 165 9.38 -10.89 -10.49
C GLY A 165 8.85 -9.62 -9.82
N GLY A 166 8.45 -8.61 -10.62
CA GLY A 166 7.55 -7.48 -10.36
C GLY A 166 7.68 -6.68 -9.05
N GLY A 167 6.96 -5.57 -8.95
CA GLY A 167 6.88 -4.77 -7.72
C GLY A 167 8.01 -3.77 -7.48
N ALA A 168 7.64 -2.69 -6.82
CA ALA A 168 8.57 -1.68 -6.33
C ALA A 168 9.42 -2.27 -5.20
N LYS A 169 10.73 -2.38 -5.42
CA LYS A 169 11.67 -2.89 -4.41
C LYS A 169 12.52 -1.77 -3.85
N ALA A 170 12.83 -1.87 -2.55
CA ALA A 170 13.91 -1.09 -1.95
C ALA A 170 15.23 -1.46 -2.64
N ASP A 171 16.14 -0.49 -2.76
CA ASP A 171 17.47 -0.81 -3.26
C ASP A 171 18.27 -1.66 -2.27
N ASN A 172 19.19 -2.45 -2.79
CA ASN A 172 20.30 -2.92 -1.99
C ASN A 172 21.34 -1.79 -1.85
N LEU A 173 21.36 -1.12 -0.70
CA LEU A 173 22.31 -0.03 -0.41
C LEU A 173 23.78 -0.47 -0.47
N SER A 174 24.07 -1.77 -0.32
CA SER A 174 25.44 -2.31 -0.43
C SER A 174 25.86 -2.63 -1.87
N LYS A 175 24.90 -2.78 -2.79
CA LYS A 175 25.12 -3.07 -4.22
C LYS A 175 24.04 -2.39 -5.08
N PRO A 176 24.08 -1.06 -5.21
CA PRO A 176 23.07 -0.28 -5.91
C PRO A 176 23.09 -0.55 -7.42
N THR A 177 21.99 -1.06 -7.98
CA THR A 177 21.90 -1.44 -9.41
C THR A 177 21.05 -0.52 -10.28
N ILE A 178 20.44 0.53 -9.72
CA ILE A 178 19.41 1.32 -10.44
C ILE A 178 19.78 2.81 -10.46
N ALA A 179 19.45 3.46 -11.58
CA ALA A 179 19.61 4.88 -11.84
C ALA A 179 18.41 5.70 -11.35
N VAL A 180 18.67 6.85 -10.71
CA VAL A 180 17.67 7.91 -10.47
C VAL A 180 18.13 9.17 -11.19
N ASN A 181 17.19 9.88 -11.80
CA ASN A 181 17.42 11.18 -12.41
C ASN A 181 17.03 12.28 -11.42
N LEU A 182 17.93 13.23 -11.23
CA LEU A 182 17.75 14.41 -10.40
C LEU A 182 17.68 15.62 -11.33
N GLN A 183 16.65 16.44 -11.15
CA GLN A 183 16.60 17.78 -11.71
C GLN A 183 16.65 18.78 -10.55
N MET A 184 17.62 19.68 -10.59
CA MET A 184 17.88 20.63 -9.53
C MET A 184 17.77 22.04 -10.09
N GLN A 185 16.81 22.82 -9.60
CA GLN A 185 16.60 24.20 -9.98
C GLN A 185 16.97 25.09 -8.81
N LEU A 186 18.03 25.89 -8.96
CA LEU A 186 18.38 26.90 -7.98
C LEU A 186 17.55 28.14 -8.23
N VAL A 187 16.71 28.48 -7.27
CA VAL A 187 15.75 29.58 -7.33
C VAL A 187 16.16 30.66 -6.36
N ARG A 188 16.26 31.89 -6.85
CA ARG A 188 16.46 33.06 -6.01
C ARG A 188 15.14 33.46 -5.36
N ILE A 189 15.14 33.59 -4.03
CA ILE A 189 13.88 33.79 -3.28
C ILE A 189 13.26 35.16 -3.59
N ALA A 190 14.09 36.20 -3.70
CA ALA A 190 13.63 37.58 -3.82
C ALA A 190 12.72 37.85 -5.03
N ASP A 191 12.91 37.13 -6.14
CA ASP A 191 12.18 37.33 -7.39
C ASP A 191 11.67 36.00 -8.00
N ASN A 192 11.77 34.90 -7.25
CA ASN A 192 11.41 33.54 -7.67
C ASN A 192 12.06 33.11 -9.01
N LYS A 193 13.19 33.73 -9.37
CA LYS A 193 13.88 33.46 -10.65
C LYS A 193 14.72 32.20 -10.54
N VAL A 194 14.57 31.29 -11.50
CA VAL A 194 15.50 30.17 -11.68
C VAL A 194 16.81 30.73 -12.22
N ILE A 195 17.87 30.66 -11.42
CA ILE A 195 19.20 31.17 -11.79
C ILE A 195 20.13 30.09 -12.32
N SER A 196 19.84 28.82 -12.02
CA SER A 196 20.58 27.68 -12.54
C SER A 196 19.70 26.44 -12.55
N THR A 197 19.89 25.60 -13.55
CA THR A 197 19.32 24.25 -13.61
C THR A 197 20.46 23.27 -13.81
N ALA A 198 20.48 22.21 -13.01
CA ALA A 198 21.43 21.12 -13.13
C ALA A 198 20.67 19.79 -13.15
N THR A 199 21.12 18.86 -13.98
CA THR A 199 20.60 17.50 -14.01
C THR A 199 21.71 16.53 -13.64
N ALA A 200 21.36 15.44 -12.97
CA ALA A 200 22.28 14.36 -12.69
C ALA A 200 21.57 13.03 -12.79
N THR A 201 22.16 12.10 -13.54
CA THR A 201 21.84 10.68 -13.44
C THR A 201 22.83 10.06 -12.47
N GLN A 202 22.33 9.12 -11.72
CA GLN A 202 22.82 8.93 -10.39
C GLN A 202 22.62 7.43 -10.16
N THR A 203 23.73 6.72 -10.26
CA THR A 203 23.86 5.26 -10.44
C THR A 203 24.94 4.73 -9.50
N GLY A 204 24.83 3.48 -9.05
CA GLY A 204 25.96 2.83 -8.38
C GLY A 204 26.39 3.48 -7.06
N TRP A 205 25.46 4.16 -6.38
CA TRP A 205 25.73 5.01 -5.21
C TRP A 205 26.23 4.25 -3.99
N THR A 206 27.53 4.23 -3.78
CA THR A 206 28.13 3.66 -2.57
C THR A 206 28.16 4.64 -1.39
N THR A 207 27.92 5.93 -1.67
CA THR A 207 27.90 7.00 -0.66
C THR A 207 26.47 7.38 -0.29
N ALA A 208 26.23 7.56 1.01
CA ALA A 208 24.89 7.88 1.56
C ALA A 208 24.39 9.30 1.21
N LYS A 209 25.18 10.10 0.49
CA LYS A 209 24.92 11.52 0.24
C LYS A 209 25.20 11.89 -1.21
N TYR A 210 24.32 12.73 -1.77
CA TYR A 210 24.55 13.46 -3.01
C TYR A 210 24.92 14.91 -2.67
N SER A 211 25.89 15.48 -3.38
CA SER A 211 26.35 16.86 -3.19
C SER A 211 26.44 17.61 -4.52
N LYS A 212 26.00 18.86 -4.55
CA LYS A 212 26.12 19.76 -5.70
C LYS A 212 26.58 21.13 -5.25
N ILE A 213 27.60 21.65 -5.91
CA ILE A 213 28.11 23.00 -5.71
C ILE A 213 27.54 23.92 -6.79
N PHE A 214 27.05 25.09 -6.35
CA PHE A 214 26.72 26.22 -7.21
C PHE A 214 27.68 27.38 -6.91
N THR A 215 28.06 28.12 -7.95
CA THR A 215 29.03 29.22 -7.89
C THR A 215 28.41 30.51 -8.43
N GLY A 216 29.06 31.66 -8.20
CA GLY A 216 28.59 32.96 -8.70
C GLY A 216 27.34 33.47 -7.99
N LEU A 217 27.09 33.03 -6.75
CA LEU A 217 25.94 33.44 -5.97
C LEU A 217 26.17 34.81 -5.32
N ASP A 218 25.14 35.65 -5.33
CA ASP A 218 25.12 36.86 -4.50
C ASP A 218 25.07 36.47 -3.01
N ALA A 219 26.06 36.90 -2.24
CA ALA A 219 26.20 36.60 -0.81
C ALA A 219 25.03 37.15 0.02
N LYS A 220 24.44 38.27 -0.38
CA LYS A 220 23.36 38.96 0.36
C LYS A 220 21.98 38.37 0.08
N ARG A 221 21.87 37.38 -0.82
CA ARG A 221 20.58 36.82 -1.23
C ARG A 221 20.41 35.40 -0.74
N ALA A 222 19.18 35.05 -0.38
CA ALA A 222 18.78 33.69 -0.08
C ALA A 222 18.30 32.95 -1.34
N TYR A 223 18.47 31.63 -1.35
CA TYR A 223 18.13 30.75 -2.45
C TYR A 223 17.43 29.50 -1.95
N VAL A 224 16.60 28.90 -2.80
CA VAL A 224 16.04 27.56 -2.59
C VAL A 224 16.47 26.67 -3.74
N LEU A 225 17.09 25.53 -3.43
CA LEU A 225 17.25 24.46 -4.40
C LEU A 225 15.99 23.62 -4.42
N LYS A 226 15.24 23.67 -5.52
CA LYS A 226 14.16 22.72 -5.80
C LYS A 226 14.79 21.48 -6.43
N VAL A 227 14.44 20.31 -5.92
CA VAL A 227 14.99 19.04 -6.39
C VAL A 227 13.84 18.12 -6.76
N THR A 228 13.75 17.77 -8.04
CA THR A 228 12.80 16.79 -8.56
C THR A 228 13.53 15.49 -8.81
N THR A 229 13.00 14.40 -8.27
CA THR A 229 13.51 13.04 -8.45
C THR A 229 12.61 12.30 -9.45
N ALA A 230 13.23 11.61 -10.40
CA ALA A 230 12.53 10.83 -11.42
C ALA A 230 13.19 9.47 -11.64
N ASN A 231 12.39 8.46 -11.94
CA ASN A 231 12.84 7.16 -12.41
C ASN A 231 12.24 6.87 -13.80
N GLY A 232 12.34 5.63 -14.29
CA GLY A 232 11.74 5.22 -15.58
C GLY A 232 10.23 5.42 -15.70
N TRP A 233 9.53 5.69 -14.60
CA TRP A 233 8.08 5.97 -14.56
C TRP A 233 7.76 7.46 -14.43
N GLY A 234 8.77 8.33 -14.33
CA GLY A 234 8.65 9.77 -14.20
C GLY A 234 8.88 10.28 -12.77
N SER A 235 8.37 11.47 -12.50
CA SER A 235 8.49 12.16 -11.20
C SER A 235 7.13 12.31 -10.52
N CYS A 236 7.17 12.67 -9.25
CA CYS A 236 5.99 12.98 -8.46
C CYS A 236 6.21 14.24 -7.66
N ALA A 237 5.40 15.27 -7.91
CA ALA A 237 5.56 16.59 -7.28
C ALA A 237 5.51 16.53 -5.74
N LYS A 238 4.75 15.59 -5.16
CA LYS A 238 4.73 15.34 -3.71
C LYS A 238 6.08 14.88 -3.14
N GLN A 239 7.00 14.40 -3.98
CA GLN A 239 8.35 13.96 -3.61
C GLN A 239 9.41 15.03 -3.89
N ASP A 240 9.03 16.18 -4.47
CA ASP A 240 9.98 17.25 -4.74
C ASP A 240 10.55 17.82 -3.43
N GLY A 241 11.87 17.90 -3.38
CA GLY A 241 12.63 18.48 -2.27
C GLY A 241 12.80 19.98 -2.41
N LYS A 242 12.90 20.67 -1.28
CA LYS A 242 13.35 22.06 -1.21
C LYS A 242 14.44 22.18 -0.16
N ILE A 243 15.57 22.78 -0.53
CA ILE A 243 16.69 23.02 0.38
C ILE A 243 16.96 24.52 0.44
N LEU A 244 16.84 25.11 1.63
CA LEU A 244 17.06 26.53 1.84
C LEU A 244 18.56 26.83 2.03
N LEU A 245 19.04 27.82 1.30
CA LEU A 245 20.32 28.48 1.51
C LEU A 245 20.07 29.91 1.98
N ASN A 246 20.42 30.20 3.22
CA ASN A 246 20.27 31.55 3.78
C ASN A 246 21.23 32.55 3.13
N ALA A 247 20.86 33.83 3.19
CA ALA A 247 21.82 34.91 2.95
C ALA A 247 22.98 34.81 3.95
N ALA A 248 24.17 35.26 3.55
CA ALA A 248 25.26 35.41 4.50
C ALA A 248 24.94 36.56 5.46
N ALA A 249 25.22 36.35 6.75
CA ALA A 249 25.23 37.41 7.75
C ALA A 249 26.39 38.39 7.51
#